data_AF-A0A3R6DAX8-F1
#
_entry.id   AF-A0A3R6DAX8-F1
#
_cell.length_a   1.000
_cell.length_b   1.000
_cell.length_c   1.000
_cell.angle_alpha   90.00
_cell.angle_beta   90.00
_cell.angle_gamma   90.00
#
_symmetry.space_group_name_H-M   'P 1'
#
loop_
_entity.id
_entity.type
_entity.pdbx_description
1 polymer ?
#
loop_
_entity_poly.entity_id
_entity_poly.type
_entity_poly.pdbx_seq_one_letter_code
_entity_poly.pdbx_strand_id
1 'polypeptide(L)'
;MGDIKGLLKTIQEYNKKYVITENSSEADKLIAKIREKKYSKEDYFETEKAVSDFMKSDASEEDKQKVRGYTESLYMMISAIRDYGLDI
;
A
#
# COMPACT_ATOMS: atom_id res chain seq x y z
N MET A 1 -5.47 -2.29 -35.39
CA MET A 1 -5.83 -1.03 -34.67
C MET A 1 -6.96 -1.21 -33.64
N GLY A 2 -7.78 -2.27 -33.72
CA GLY A 2 -8.78 -2.62 -32.70
C GLY A 2 -8.20 -3.03 -31.34
N ASP A 3 -7.10 -3.79 -31.32
CA ASP A 3 -6.48 -4.28 -30.07
C ASP A 3 -5.88 -3.18 -29.19
N ILE A 4 -5.33 -2.12 -29.79
CA ILE A 4 -4.73 -1.00 -29.03
C ILE A 4 -5.81 -0.23 -28.26
N LYS A 5 -6.99 -0.01 -28.86
CA LYS A 5 -8.13 0.63 -28.16
C LYS A 5 -8.67 -0.24 -27.03
N GLY A 6 -8.73 -1.56 -27.23
CA GLY A 6 -9.12 -2.51 -26.19
C GLY A 6 -8.16 -2.48 -25.01
N LEU A 7 -6.86 -2.58 -25.28
CA LEU A 7 -5.80 -2.50 -24.26
C LEU A 7 -5.83 -1.18 -23.48
N LEU A 8 -6.00 -0.05 -24.16
CA LEU A 8 -6.09 1.26 -23.49
C LEU A 8 -7.28 1.34 -22.54
N LYS A 9 -8.44 0.77 -22.93
CA LYS A 9 -9.62 0.72 -22.06
C LYS A 9 -9.38 -0.17 -20.84
N THR A 10 -8.76 -1.34 -21.03
CA THR A 10 -8.39 -2.22 -19.93
C THR A 10 -7.39 -1.57 -18.98
N ILE A 11 -6.40 -0.84 -19.49
CA ILE A 11 -5.43 -0.08 -18.67
C ILE A 11 -6.16 1.02 -17.88
N GLN A 12 -7.11 1.74 -18.50
CA GLN A 12 -7.88 2.77 -17.82
C GLN A 12 -8.78 2.21 -16.71
N GLU A 13 -9.44 1.07 -16.95
CA GLU A 13 -10.27 0.38 -15.96
C GLU A 13 -9.42 -0.19 -14.82
N TYR A 14 -8.26 -0.77 -15.15
CA TYR A 14 -7.28 -1.22 -14.18
C TYR A 14 -6.79 -0.05 -13.33
N ASN A 15 -6.36 1.05 -13.94
CA ASN A 15 -5.90 2.23 -13.22
C ASN A 15 -7.01 2.81 -12.34
N LYS A 16 -8.25 2.94 -12.84
CA LYS A 16 -9.40 3.38 -12.03
C LYS A 16 -9.62 2.53 -10.77
N LYS A 17 -9.40 1.22 -10.85
CA LYS A 17 -9.54 0.31 -9.71
C LYS A 17 -8.52 0.57 -8.59
N TYR A 18 -7.37 1.15 -8.93
CA TYR A 18 -6.29 1.47 -7.99
C TYR A 18 -6.08 2.97 -7.78
N VAL A 19 -6.86 3.82 -8.44
CA VAL A 19 -6.88 5.28 -8.19
C VAL A 19 -7.50 5.50 -6.82
N ILE A 20 -6.65 5.90 -5.88
CA ILE A 20 -7.08 6.41 -4.60
C ILE A 20 -7.63 7.82 -4.80
N THR A 21 -8.82 8.06 -4.28
CA THR A 21 -9.49 9.37 -4.29
C THR A 21 -9.73 9.84 -2.86
N GLU A 22 -10.16 11.09 -2.70
CA GLU A 22 -10.60 11.62 -1.40
C GLU A 22 -11.69 10.75 -0.73
N ASN A 23 -12.55 10.12 -1.54
CA ASN A 23 -13.64 9.26 -1.09
C ASN A 23 -13.23 7.80 -0.81
N SER A 24 -11.97 7.44 -1.09
CA SER A 24 -11.47 6.09 -0.78
C SER A 24 -11.41 5.88 0.74
N SER A 25 -11.65 4.64 1.15
CA SER A 25 -11.53 4.24 2.56
C SER A 25 -10.12 4.51 3.09
N GLU A 26 -9.99 4.70 4.40
CA GLU A 26 -8.69 4.82 5.04
C GLU A 26 -7.82 3.58 4.80
N ALA A 27 -8.44 2.39 4.76
CA ALA A 27 -7.78 1.15 4.41
C ALA A 27 -7.18 1.18 3.00
N ASP A 28 -7.95 1.64 1.99
CA ASP A 28 -7.47 1.74 0.61
C ASP A 28 -6.32 2.73 0.47
N LYS A 29 -6.44 3.89 1.14
CA LYS A 29 -5.37 4.91 1.17
C LYS A 29 -4.09 4.34 1.79
N LEU A 30 -4.22 3.62 2.90
CA LEU A 30 -3.08 2.99 3.57
C LEU A 30 -2.46 1.88 2.70
N ILE A 31 -3.26 1.06 2.03
CA ILE A 31 -2.76 0.02 1.11
C ILE A 31 -1.98 0.64 -0.04
N ALA A 32 -2.45 1.77 -0.59
CA ALA A 32 -1.69 2.49 -1.60
C ALA A 32 -0.34 2.97 -1.04
N LYS A 33 -0.31 3.59 0.16
CA LYS A 33 0.94 3.99 0.83
C LYS A 33 1.88 2.80 1.07
N ILE A 34 1.35 1.63 1.42
CA ILE A 34 2.15 0.40 1.58
C ILE A 34 2.80 0.00 0.25
N ARG A 35 2.05 0.04 -0.85
CA ARG A 35 2.51 -0.36 -2.20
C ARG A 35 3.39 0.67 -2.90
N GLU A 36 3.32 1.93 -2.49
CA GLU A 36 4.19 2.98 -3.01
C GLU A 36 5.65 2.63 -2.79
N LYS A 37 6.46 2.91 -3.81
CA LYS A 37 7.90 2.77 -3.74
C LYS A 37 8.43 3.75 -2.70
N LYS A 38 9.25 3.21 -1.80
CA LYS A 38 9.90 3.95 -0.72
C LYS A 38 11.35 4.18 -1.11
N TYR A 39 11.87 5.35 -0.75
CA TYR A 39 13.21 5.80 -1.15
C TYR A 39 14.13 6.03 0.05
N SER A 40 13.60 5.94 1.27
CA SER A 40 14.35 6.09 2.51
C SER A 40 13.88 5.11 3.57
N LYS A 41 14.70 4.88 4.60
CA LYS A 41 14.33 4.07 5.78
C LYS A 41 13.18 4.72 6.54
N GLU A 42 13.18 6.05 6.59
CA GLU A 42 12.16 6.87 7.21
C GLU A 42 10.79 6.61 6.56
N ASP A 43 10.71 6.51 5.23
CA ASP A 43 9.46 6.19 4.53
C ASP A 43 8.89 4.81 4.96
N TYR A 44 9.78 3.83 5.16
CA TYR A 44 9.40 2.50 5.65
C TYR A 44 8.85 2.58 7.07
N PHE A 45 9.52 3.29 7.98
CA PHE A 45 9.08 3.40 9.37
C PHE A 45 7.82 4.26 9.53
N GLU A 46 7.65 5.31 8.75
CA GLU A 46 6.40 6.08 8.73
C GLU A 46 5.22 5.24 8.25
N THR A 47 5.45 4.40 7.24
CA THR A 47 4.42 3.48 6.74
C THR A 47 4.10 2.41 7.78
N GLU A 48 5.11 1.86 8.45
CA GLU A 48 4.92 0.94 9.58
C GLU A 48 4.08 1.55 10.69
N LYS A 49 4.41 2.79 11.07
CA LYS A 49 3.67 3.52 12.10
C LYS A 49 2.21 3.72 11.68
N ALA A 50 1.96 4.12 10.44
CA ALA A 50 0.60 4.29 9.93
C ALA A 50 -0.19 2.96 9.96
N VAL A 51 0.45 1.84 9.65
CA VAL A 51 -0.17 0.50 9.79
C VAL A 51 -0.46 0.18 11.25
N SER A 52 0.48 0.42 12.16
CA SER A 52 0.29 0.19 13.59
C SER A 52 -0.87 1.00 14.15
N ASP A 53 -0.93 2.29 13.80
CA ASP A 53 -1.98 3.22 14.23
C ASP A 53 -3.34 2.77 13.68
N PHE A 54 -3.42 2.35 12.41
CA PHE A 54 -4.64 1.80 11.80
C PHE A 54 -5.10 0.49 12.45
N MET A 55 -4.20 -0.41 12.81
CA MET A 55 -4.58 -1.67 13.48
C MET A 55 -5.15 -1.44 14.88
N LYS A 56 -4.73 -0.35 15.55
CA LYS A 56 -5.20 0.05 16.88
C LYS A 56 -6.45 0.93 16.84
N SER A 57 -6.86 1.43 15.67
CA SER A 57 -8.06 2.25 15.54
C SER A 57 -9.34 1.43 15.68
N ASP A 58 -10.48 2.12 15.64
CA ASP A 58 -11.83 1.58 15.60
C ASP A 58 -12.26 1.12 14.19
N ALA A 59 -11.33 1.04 13.23
CA ALA A 59 -11.60 0.51 11.90
C ALA A 59 -12.16 -0.92 11.96
N SER A 60 -12.99 -1.26 10.96
CA SER A 60 -13.63 -2.57 10.88
C SER A 60 -12.59 -3.70 10.79
N GLU A 61 -12.94 -4.88 11.32
CA GLU A 61 -12.06 -6.06 11.19
C GLU A 61 -11.86 -6.47 9.73
N GLU A 62 -12.85 -6.24 8.86
CA GLU A 62 -12.73 -6.47 7.42
C GLU A 62 -11.64 -5.56 6.81
N ASP A 63 -11.64 -4.27 7.14
CA ASP A 63 -10.62 -3.33 6.68
C ASP A 63 -9.24 -3.65 7.24
N LYS A 64 -9.16 -4.04 8.52
CA LYS A 64 -7.90 -4.48 9.14
C LYS A 64 -7.36 -5.73 8.46
N GLN A 65 -8.21 -6.71 8.17
CA GLN A 65 -7.81 -7.91 7.41
C GLN A 65 -7.32 -7.56 6.00
N LYS A 66 -8.03 -6.64 5.33
CA LYS A 66 -7.63 -6.14 4.01
C LYS A 66 -6.24 -5.50 4.05
N VAL A 67 -5.95 -4.64 5.02
CA VAL A 67 -4.62 -4.00 5.17
C VAL A 67 -3.54 -5.04 5.49
N ARG A 68 -3.80 -6.00 6.40
CA ARG A 68 -2.84 -7.07 6.74
C ARG A 68 -2.37 -7.85 5.53
N GLY A 69 -3.26 -8.08 4.55
CA GLY A 69 -2.93 -8.74 3.30
C GLY A 69 -1.84 -8.05 2.46
N TYR A 70 -1.45 -6.81 2.80
CA TYR A 70 -0.41 -6.06 2.09
C TYR A 70 0.85 -5.79 2.92
N THR A 71 0.85 -6.10 4.22
CA THR A 71 1.93 -5.69 5.13
C THR A 71 3.16 -6.59 5.09
N GLU A 72 3.08 -7.79 4.49
CA GLU A 72 4.19 -8.76 4.50
C GLU A 72 5.47 -8.20 3.88
N SER A 73 5.40 -7.70 2.64
CA SER A 73 6.55 -7.10 1.96
C SER A 73 7.13 -5.88 2.69
N LEU A 74 6.27 -5.08 3.34
CA LEU A 74 6.67 -3.95 4.16
C LEU A 74 7.50 -4.42 5.36
N TYR A 75 7.00 -5.40 6.11
CA TYR A 75 7.71 -5.91 7.29
C TYR A 75 9.01 -6.62 6.94
N MET A 76 9.06 -7.34 5.80
CA MET A 76 10.31 -7.93 5.32
C MET A 76 11.39 -6.85 5.10
N MET A 77 11.05 -5.74 4.44
CA MET A 77 11.98 -4.64 4.23
C MET A 77 12.38 -3.95 5.54
N ILE A 78 11.43 -3.76 6.46
CA ILE A 78 11.71 -3.18 7.77
C ILE A 78 12.67 -4.05 8.58
N SER A 79 12.49 -5.37 8.57
CA SER A 79 13.43 -6.32 9.18
C SER A 79 14.80 -6.25 8.49
N ALA A 80 14.86 -6.17 7.17
CA ALA A 80 16.13 -5.98 6.46
C ALA A 80 16.86 -4.69 6.89
N ILE A 81 16.13 -3.59 7.09
CA ILE A 81 16.69 -2.32 7.55
C ILE A 81 17.14 -2.41 9.02
N ARG A 82 16.29 -2.92 9.92
CA ARG A 82 16.56 -2.96 11.37
C ARG A 82 17.59 -3.99 11.77
N ASP A 83 17.46 -5.20 11.24
CA ASP A 83 18.20 -6.37 11.73
C ASP A 83 19.50 -6.57 10.95
N TYR A 84 19.55 -6.10 9.69
CA TYR A 84 20.69 -6.29 8.80
C TYR A 84 21.34 -4.97 8.34
N GLY A 85 20.82 -3.82 8.79
CA GLY A 85 21.40 -2.51 8.49
C GLY A 85 21.35 -2.13 7.01
N LEU A 86 20.39 -2.67 6.25
CA LEU A 86 20.22 -2.35 4.83
C LEU A 86 20.20 -0.83 4.63
N ASP A 87 21.01 -0.35 3.70
CA ASP A 87 21.07 1.06 3.30
C ASP A 87 20.26 1.28 2.02
N ILE A 88 19.39 2.28 2.05
CA ILE A 88 18.39 2.57 1.00
C ILE A 88 18.38 4.07 0.77
#